data_AF-A0A418BFJ0-F1
#
_entry.id   AF-A0A418BFJ0-F1
#
_cell.length_a   1.000
_cell.length_b   1.000
_cell.length_c   1.000
_cell.angle_alpha   90.00
_cell.angle_beta   90.00
_cell.angle_gamma   90.00
#
_symmetry.space_group_name_H-M   'P 1'
#
loop_
_entity.id
_entity.type
_entity.pdbx_description
1 polymer ?
#
loop_
_entity_poly.entity_id
_entity_poly.type
_entity_poly.pdbx_seq_one_letter_code
_entity_poly.pdbx_strand_id
1 'polypeptide(L)'
;QSFQKMRKGQHKKNLTDSECTNMVQHLLTKCTPSGKLRMRAADTVAEMFGCTPTTVRRIWKRASVDLSGNKTICHSVGQRKKGKSGRKLLYTDLPQRIQTIPQSRRYCFRSVAHALGMPTSTLHTYYKRGVIAKYSSVVKPLLTDSNKVCRLNWALDQVRDIDGEKFIDAMYDAVHVDEKWFFMTRLQRKVIGAPGEKIKQRTCKSKQHLLKVMFLSAVARPRWDDTKQEWFNGKIGTTKNHGGDSGSSDLLHASTTPRHT
;
A
#
# COMPACT_ATOMS: atom_id res chain seq x y z
N GLN A 1 43.31 28.40 14.99
CA GLN A 1 42.02 28.18 15.69
C GLN A 1 42.17 26.94 16.55
N SER A 2 42.01 27.08 17.86
CA SER A 2 42.28 26.06 18.88
C SER A 2 41.22 24.95 18.87
N PHE A 3 41.66 23.70 18.85
CA PHE A 3 40.79 22.52 18.91
C PHE A 3 40.11 22.45 20.28
N GLN A 4 38.84 22.86 20.36
CA GLN A 4 38.06 22.82 21.60
C GLN A 4 37.82 21.36 22.01
N LYS A 5 38.40 20.93 23.13
CA LYS A 5 38.18 19.61 23.74
C LYS A 5 36.69 19.43 24.03
N MET A 6 36.06 18.42 23.42
CA MET A 6 34.63 18.16 23.61
C MET A 6 34.30 17.87 25.07
N ARG A 7 33.19 18.43 25.57
CA ARG A 7 32.67 18.15 26.91
C ARG A 7 32.07 16.73 26.95
N LYS A 8 32.19 16.03 28.08
CA LYS A 8 31.57 14.70 28.29
C LYS A 8 30.05 14.79 28.01
N GLY A 9 29.52 13.91 27.15
CA GLY A 9 28.08 13.81 26.83
C GLY A 9 27.64 14.34 25.46
N GLN A 10 28.51 15.01 24.70
CA GLN A 10 28.15 15.48 23.35
C GLN A 10 28.23 14.36 22.30
N HIS A 11 27.09 14.04 21.67
CA HIS A 11 27.03 13.12 20.53
C HIS A 11 27.37 13.83 19.23
N LYS A 12 28.52 13.49 18.63
CA LYS A 12 28.89 13.97 17.29
C LYS A 12 28.23 13.10 16.21
N LYS A 13 27.77 13.71 15.12
CA LYS A 13 27.28 13.00 13.93
C LYS A 13 28.40 12.09 13.39
N ASN A 14 28.04 10.91 12.89
CA ASN A 14 29.02 10.00 12.28
C ASN A 14 29.50 10.61 10.95
N LEU A 15 30.78 10.46 10.63
CA LEU A 15 31.37 10.88 9.34
C LEU A 15 30.64 10.22 8.17
N THR A 16 30.29 11.00 7.17
CA THR A 16 29.70 10.57 5.90
C THR A 16 30.69 9.77 5.04
N ASP A 17 30.20 9.07 4.02
CA ASP A 17 31.04 8.25 3.14
C ASP A 17 32.03 9.10 2.32
N SER A 18 31.63 10.29 1.91
CA SER A 18 32.50 11.26 1.23
C SER A 18 33.57 11.81 2.17
N GLU A 19 33.22 12.19 3.40
CA GLU A 19 34.19 12.62 4.42
C GLU A 19 35.21 11.51 4.73
N CYS A 20 34.77 10.24 4.82
CA CYS A 20 35.69 9.12 5.02
C CYS A 20 36.65 8.96 3.84
N THR A 21 36.17 9.11 2.61
CA THR A 21 36.98 9.02 1.38
C THR A 21 37.98 10.16 1.29
N ASN A 22 37.55 11.39 1.50
CA ASN A 22 38.40 12.58 1.50
C ASN A 22 39.48 12.48 2.59
N MET A 23 39.12 11.94 3.75
CA MET A 23 40.08 11.74 4.83
C MET A 23 41.19 10.73 4.43
N VAL A 24 40.84 9.66 3.72
CA VAL A 24 41.85 8.73 3.18
C VAL A 24 42.75 9.44 2.14
N GLN A 25 42.18 10.27 1.27
CA GLN A 25 42.96 11.05 0.29
C GLN A 25 43.97 11.99 0.98
N HIS A 26 43.56 12.71 2.02
CA HIS A 26 44.49 13.53 2.80
C HIS A 26 45.56 12.71 3.49
N LEU A 27 45.22 11.53 4.02
CA LEU A 27 46.20 10.63 4.63
C LEU A 27 47.20 10.06 3.62
N LEU A 28 46.80 9.81 2.38
CA LEU A 28 47.69 9.39 1.29
C LEU A 28 48.77 10.45 1.01
N THR A 29 48.45 11.75 1.09
CA THR A 29 49.46 12.81 0.95
C THR A 29 50.45 12.90 2.11
N LYS A 30 50.17 12.21 3.22
CA LYS A 30 50.95 12.25 4.47
C LYS A 30 51.54 10.90 4.86
N CYS A 31 51.37 9.85 4.03
CA CYS A 31 51.94 8.53 4.26
C CYS A 31 53.32 8.39 3.60
N THR A 32 54.13 7.46 4.09
CA THR A 32 55.39 7.07 3.48
C THR A 32 55.15 6.19 2.25
N PRO A 33 56.16 6.01 1.35
CA PRO A 33 56.08 5.06 0.25
C PRO A 33 55.79 3.62 0.70
N SER A 34 56.14 3.29 1.95
CA SER A 34 55.83 2.00 2.60
C SER A 34 54.41 1.90 3.18
N GLY A 35 53.52 2.86 2.93
CA GLY A 35 52.12 2.85 3.38
C GLY A 35 51.92 3.17 4.87
N LYS A 36 52.95 3.63 5.58
CA LYS A 36 52.87 3.99 7.01
C LYS A 36 52.54 5.46 7.17
N LEU A 37 51.69 5.79 8.15
CA LEU A 37 51.43 7.18 8.51
C LEU A 37 52.63 7.77 9.27
N ARG A 38 53.05 8.97 8.87
CA ARG A 38 54.07 9.73 9.61
C ARG A 38 53.56 10.08 11.02
N MET A 39 54.50 10.28 11.94
CA MET A 39 54.18 10.73 13.30
C MET A 39 53.37 12.03 13.23
N ARG A 40 52.32 12.14 14.05
CA ARG A 40 51.35 13.25 14.08
C ARG A 40 50.44 13.44 12.85
N ALA A 41 50.62 12.70 11.76
CA ALA A 41 49.76 12.83 10.58
C ALA A 41 48.28 12.53 10.88
N ALA A 42 48.02 11.57 11.77
CA ALA A 42 46.66 11.27 12.22
C ALA A 42 46.07 12.39 13.08
N ASP A 43 46.89 13.14 13.80
CA ASP A 43 46.44 14.23 14.68
C ASP A 43 46.11 15.47 13.84
N THR A 44 46.94 15.80 12.84
CA THR A 44 46.67 16.90 11.90
C THR A 44 45.40 16.67 11.09
N VAL A 45 45.21 15.44 10.59
CA VAL A 45 43.98 15.10 9.84
C VAL A 45 42.77 15.04 10.77
N ALA A 46 42.94 14.63 12.02
CA ALA A 46 41.86 14.66 13.01
C ALA A 46 41.37 16.08 13.28
N GLU A 47 42.28 17.05 13.37
CA GLU A 47 41.93 18.47 13.51
C GLU A 47 41.15 18.99 12.29
N MET A 48 41.63 18.70 11.08
CA MET A 48 40.97 19.12 9.82
C MET A 48 39.52 18.62 9.70
N PHE A 49 39.29 17.35 10.06
CA PHE A 49 37.97 16.72 9.96
C PHE A 49 37.15 16.83 11.24
N GLY A 50 37.66 17.52 12.26
CA GLY A 50 37.01 17.66 13.57
C GLY A 50 36.71 16.30 14.23
N CYS A 51 37.55 15.29 14.08
CA CYS A 51 37.31 13.96 14.65
C CYS A 51 38.43 13.57 15.62
N THR A 52 38.36 12.38 16.22
CA THR A 52 39.43 11.90 17.10
C THR A 52 40.54 11.24 16.27
N PRO A 53 41.83 11.35 16.65
CA PRO A 53 42.91 10.64 15.97
C PRO A 53 42.71 9.12 15.92
N THR A 54 42.01 8.55 16.91
CA THR A 54 41.60 7.14 16.93
C THR A 54 40.63 6.79 15.79
N THR A 55 39.74 7.71 15.41
CA THR A 55 38.83 7.56 14.27
C THR A 55 39.60 7.60 12.96
N VAL A 56 40.54 8.52 12.82
CA VAL A 56 41.43 8.63 11.66
C VAL A 56 42.23 7.35 11.45
N ARG A 57 42.93 6.87 12.49
CA ARG A 57 43.73 5.63 12.43
C ARG A 57 42.86 4.41 12.11
N ARG A 58 41.65 4.34 12.67
CA ARG A 58 40.69 3.26 12.39
C ARG A 58 40.22 3.27 10.94
N ILE A 59 40.00 4.45 10.35
CA ILE A 59 39.62 4.57 8.94
C ILE A 59 40.81 4.26 8.03
N TRP A 60 42.02 4.70 8.37
CA TRP A 60 43.25 4.31 7.66
C TRP A 60 43.45 2.79 7.62
N LYS A 61 43.33 2.12 8.78
CA LYS A 61 43.40 0.65 8.86
C LYS A 61 42.30 -0.05 8.06
N ARG A 62 41.14 0.59 7.85
CA ARG A 62 40.06 0.03 7.03
C ARG A 62 40.29 0.22 5.55
N ALA A 63 40.91 1.34 5.17
CA ALA A 63 41.30 1.58 3.80
C ALA A 63 42.31 0.53 3.31
N SER A 64 43.09 -0.05 4.24
CA SER A 64 44.09 -1.10 3.94
C SER A 64 44.85 -0.75 2.66
N VAL A 65 45.42 0.45 2.65
CA VAL A 65 46.04 1.04 1.47
C VAL A 65 47.22 0.17 1.05
N ASP A 66 47.18 -0.30 -0.18
CA ASP A 66 48.31 -0.96 -0.83
C ASP A 66 48.94 -0.02 -1.86
N LEU A 67 50.26 0.19 -1.73
CA LEU A 67 51.08 1.07 -2.55
C LEU A 67 52.16 0.29 -3.33
N SER A 68 52.16 -1.05 -3.31
CA SER A 68 53.23 -1.85 -3.92
C SER A 68 53.14 -2.00 -5.45
N GLY A 69 52.12 -1.41 -6.11
CA GLY A 69 51.91 -1.50 -7.55
C GLY A 69 51.65 -0.15 -8.23
N ASN A 70 51.47 -0.16 -9.56
CA ASN A 70 51.22 1.05 -10.38
C ASN A 70 49.91 1.80 -10.05
N LYS A 71 49.02 1.22 -9.23
CA LYS A 71 47.77 1.83 -8.81
C LYS A 71 47.62 1.70 -7.30
N THR A 72 47.26 2.79 -6.64
CA THR A 72 46.88 2.80 -5.23
C THR A 72 45.56 2.04 -5.07
N ILE A 73 45.59 0.92 -4.35
CA ILE A 73 44.40 0.13 -4.04
C ILE A 73 43.93 0.48 -2.62
N CYS A 74 42.69 0.94 -2.51
CA CYS A 74 42.05 1.19 -1.21
C CYS A 74 40.73 0.43 -1.10
N HIS A 75 40.52 -0.21 0.05
CA HIS A 75 39.25 -0.82 0.41
C HIS A 75 38.22 0.23 0.81
N SER A 76 36.93 -0.12 0.68
CA SER A 76 35.83 0.79 1.02
C SER A 76 35.86 1.21 2.50
N VAL A 77 35.91 2.52 2.74
CA VAL A 77 35.92 3.13 4.08
C VAL A 77 34.56 3.67 4.53
N GLY A 78 33.49 3.40 3.76
CA GLY A 78 32.15 3.89 4.04
C GLY A 78 31.57 3.42 5.39
N GLN A 79 30.47 4.07 5.79
CA GLN A 79 29.74 3.80 7.01
C GLN A 79 29.16 2.38 7.03
N ARG A 80 29.76 1.50 7.85
CA ARG A 80 29.28 0.11 8.04
C ARG A 80 28.00 -0.02 8.87
N LYS A 81 27.46 1.08 9.41
CA LYS A 81 26.21 1.07 10.20
C LYS A 81 24.98 0.94 9.30
N LYS A 82 25.04 1.49 8.07
CA LYS A 82 23.93 1.44 7.11
C LYS A 82 23.55 -0.03 6.84
N GLY A 83 22.27 -0.36 7.04
CA GLY A 83 21.76 -1.73 6.90
C GLY A 83 22.09 -2.71 8.04
N LYS A 84 22.98 -2.33 8.97
CA LYS A 84 23.36 -3.16 10.15
C LYS A 84 22.82 -2.63 11.47
N SER A 85 22.20 -1.46 11.45
CA SER A 85 21.54 -0.85 12.60
C SER A 85 20.04 -1.14 12.63
N GLY A 86 19.47 -1.16 13.83
CA GLY A 86 18.03 -1.34 14.06
C GLY A 86 17.64 -2.72 14.54
N ARG A 87 16.35 -2.86 14.87
CA ARG A 87 15.77 -4.12 15.36
C ARG A 87 15.68 -5.14 14.22
N LYS A 88 16.33 -6.29 14.40
CA LYS A 88 16.24 -7.44 13.49
C LYS A 88 14.79 -7.93 13.36
N LEU A 89 14.45 -8.47 12.19
CA LEU A 89 13.17 -9.16 12.00
C LEU A 89 13.15 -10.41 12.88
N LEU A 90 12.02 -10.65 13.54
CA LEU A 90 11.80 -11.83 14.39
C LEU A 90 11.48 -13.07 13.54
N TYR A 91 10.73 -12.89 12.44
CA TYR A 91 10.26 -13.95 11.56
C TYR A 91 10.83 -13.75 10.17
N THR A 92 12.00 -14.33 9.92
CA THR A 92 12.66 -14.27 8.60
C THR A 92 11.96 -15.15 7.57
N ASP A 93 11.25 -16.18 8.04
CA ASP A 93 10.52 -17.20 7.27
C ASP A 93 9.01 -16.90 7.13
N LEU A 94 8.59 -15.68 7.46
CA LEU A 94 7.18 -15.31 7.44
C LEU A 94 6.47 -15.55 6.09
N PRO A 95 7.08 -15.24 4.92
CA PRO A 95 6.47 -15.54 3.63
C PRO A 95 6.18 -17.03 3.43
N GLN A 96 7.12 -17.90 3.81
CA GLN A 96 7.01 -19.36 3.72
C GLN A 96 5.90 -19.87 4.63
N ARG A 97 5.82 -19.36 5.87
CA ARG A 97 4.74 -19.70 6.81
C ARG A 97 3.37 -19.26 6.33
N ILE A 98 3.26 -18.13 5.61
CA ILE A 98 1.98 -17.72 5.00
C ILE A 98 1.59 -18.68 3.88
N GLN A 99 2.57 -19.15 3.09
CA GLN A 99 2.32 -20.07 1.98
C GLN A 99 1.75 -21.43 2.40
N THR A 100 2.01 -21.90 3.63
CA THR A 100 1.43 -23.16 4.13
C THR A 100 -0.06 -23.06 4.42
N ILE A 101 -0.58 -21.87 4.73
CA ILE A 101 -2.01 -21.64 5.00
C ILE A 101 -2.76 -21.73 3.66
N PRO A 102 -3.93 -22.39 3.53
CA PRO A 102 -4.70 -22.33 2.29
C PRO A 102 -5.11 -20.89 1.90
N GLN A 103 -5.00 -20.50 0.63
CA GLN A 103 -5.33 -19.15 0.16
C GLN A 103 -6.76 -18.71 0.52
N SER A 104 -7.70 -19.67 0.66
CA SER A 104 -9.07 -19.42 1.12
C SER A 104 -9.16 -18.77 2.51
N ARG A 105 -8.17 -19.00 3.38
CA ARG A 105 -8.10 -18.47 4.76
C ARG A 105 -7.25 -17.21 4.88
N ARG A 106 -6.57 -16.77 3.81
CA ARG A 106 -5.65 -15.61 3.84
C ARG A 106 -6.30 -14.28 3.47
N TYR A 107 -7.57 -14.06 3.81
CA TYR A 107 -8.34 -12.93 3.28
C TYR A 107 -8.21 -11.63 4.08
N CYS A 108 -7.78 -11.69 5.34
CA CYS A 108 -7.52 -10.52 6.17
C CYS A 108 -6.40 -10.79 7.18
N PHE A 109 -5.78 -9.73 7.69
CA PHE A 109 -4.67 -9.87 8.65
C PHE A 109 -5.10 -10.61 9.90
N ARG A 110 -6.33 -10.43 10.38
CA ARG A 110 -6.84 -11.14 11.57
C ARG A 110 -6.86 -12.65 11.38
N SER A 111 -7.36 -13.12 10.24
CA SER A 111 -7.42 -14.55 9.90
C SER A 111 -6.02 -15.15 9.78
N VAL A 112 -5.11 -14.46 9.07
CA VAL A 112 -3.73 -14.92 8.91
C VAL A 112 -2.97 -14.89 10.23
N ALA A 113 -3.15 -13.85 11.04
CA ALA A 113 -2.55 -13.72 12.37
C ALA A 113 -2.95 -14.87 13.29
N HIS A 114 -4.25 -15.16 13.34
CA HIS A 114 -4.78 -16.28 14.09
C HIS A 114 -4.22 -17.63 13.61
N ALA A 115 -4.16 -17.84 12.28
CA ALA A 115 -3.59 -19.07 11.71
C ALA A 115 -2.08 -19.22 11.96
N LEU A 116 -1.34 -18.12 12.12
CA LEU A 116 0.10 -18.12 12.41
C LEU A 116 0.44 -18.08 13.91
N GLY A 117 -0.55 -17.90 14.79
CA GLY A 117 -0.32 -17.67 16.21
C GLY A 117 0.43 -16.37 16.50
N MET A 118 0.20 -15.32 15.71
CA MET A 118 0.92 -14.04 15.81
C MET A 118 -0.02 -12.87 16.09
N PRO A 119 0.47 -11.78 16.70
CA PRO A 119 -0.29 -10.54 16.78
C PRO A 119 -0.54 -9.94 15.38
N THR A 120 -1.75 -9.41 15.17
CA THR A 120 -2.14 -8.71 13.94
C THR A 120 -1.26 -7.49 13.66
N SER A 121 -0.85 -6.77 14.71
CA SER A 121 0.06 -5.63 14.65
C SER A 121 1.40 -6.01 14.01
N THR A 122 1.95 -7.17 14.37
CA THR A 122 3.19 -7.70 13.80
C THR A 122 3.03 -7.92 12.29
N LEU A 123 1.99 -8.63 11.85
CA LEU A 123 1.70 -8.80 10.42
C LEU A 123 1.59 -7.46 9.67
N HIS A 124 0.94 -6.47 10.28
CA HIS A 124 0.84 -5.13 9.71
C HIS A 124 2.21 -4.45 9.54
N THR A 125 3.11 -4.57 10.51
CA THR A 125 4.48 -4.06 10.40
C THR A 125 5.25 -4.74 9.26
N TYR A 126 5.12 -6.05 9.12
CA TYR A 126 5.81 -6.80 8.06
C TYR A 126 5.25 -6.47 6.68
N TYR A 127 3.95 -6.20 6.57
CA TYR A 127 3.34 -5.66 5.34
C TYR A 127 3.91 -4.30 4.97
N LYS A 128 4.00 -3.35 5.92
CA LYS A 128 4.60 -2.02 5.66
C LYS A 128 6.08 -2.11 5.26
N ARG A 129 6.79 -3.14 5.72
CA ARG A 129 8.19 -3.41 5.35
C ARG A 129 8.33 -4.15 4.01
N GLY A 130 7.23 -4.49 3.34
CA GLY A 130 7.25 -5.18 2.04
C GLY A 130 7.58 -6.68 2.12
N VAL A 131 7.62 -7.27 3.33
CA VAL A 131 7.91 -8.71 3.50
C VAL A 131 6.73 -9.57 3.05
N ILE A 132 5.52 -9.01 3.04
CA ILE A 132 4.29 -9.68 2.62
C ILE A 132 3.46 -8.72 1.75
N ALA A 133 2.67 -9.27 0.83
CA ALA A 133 1.90 -8.49 -0.13
C ALA A 133 0.39 -8.82 -0.07
N LYS A 134 -0.43 -7.90 -0.57
CA LYS A 134 -1.87 -8.10 -0.78
C LYS A 134 -2.17 -8.14 -2.26
N TYR A 135 -2.89 -9.17 -2.67
CA TYR A 135 -3.31 -9.37 -4.05
C TYR A 135 -4.83 -9.27 -4.14
N SER A 136 -5.34 -8.66 -5.20
CA SER A 136 -6.75 -8.67 -5.53
C SER A 136 -7.00 -9.64 -6.68
N SER A 137 -8.00 -10.51 -6.51
CA SER A 137 -8.58 -11.28 -7.61
C SER A 137 -9.99 -10.74 -7.85
N VAL A 138 -10.20 -10.17 -9.04
CA VAL A 138 -11.45 -9.49 -9.43
C VAL A 138 -11.95 -10.07 -10.75
N VAL A 139 -13.23 -10.44 -10.80
CA VAL A 139 -13.90 -10.84 -12.05
C VAL A 139 -14.44 -9.58 -12.77
N LYS A 140 -13.75 -9.14 -13.82
CA LYS A 140 -14.14 -7.96 -14.61
C LYS A 140 -15.15 -8.32 -15.71
N PRO A 141 -16.23 -7.54 -15.89
CA PRO A 141 -17.08 -7.64 -17.07
C PRO A 141 -16.37 -7.06 -18.30
N LEU A 142 -16.57 -7.66 -19.47
CA LEU A 142 -16.04 -7.18 -20.75
C LEU A 142 -17.05 -6.18 -21.35
N LEU A 143 -16.61 -4.95 -21.64
CA LEU A 143 -17.42 -3.94 -22.32
C LEU A 143 -17.06 -3.95 -23.81
N THR A 144 -17.99 -4.37 -24.67
CA THR A 144 -17.83 -4.35 -26.12
C THR A 144 -18.03 -2.92 -26.67
N ASP A 145 -17.56 -2.64 -27.88
CA ASP A 145 -17.74 -1.32 -28.49
C ASP A 145 -19.22 -1.02 -28.79
N SER A 146 -20.01 -2.04 -29.15
CA SER A 146 -21.46 -1.92 -29.25
C SER A 146 -22.10 -1.49 -27.91
N ASN A 147 -21.68 -2.06 -26.78
CA ASN A 147 -22.16 -1.64 -25.46
C ASN A 147 -21.82 -0.18 -25.16
N LYS A 148 -20.69 0.34 -25.67
CA LYS A 148 -20.33 1.76 -25.50
C LYS A 148 -21.25 2.67 -26.30
N VAL A 149 -21.55 2.31 -27.56
CA VAL A 149 -22.45 3.09 -28.44
C VAL A 149 -23.86 3.13 -27.88
N CYS A 150 -24.41 2.00 -27.44
CA CYS A 150 -25.75 1.97 -26.83
C CYS A 150 -25.82 2.86 -25.57
N ARG A 151 -24.78 2.85 -24.73
CA ARG A 151 -24.72 3.72 -23.54
C ARG A 151 -24.63 5.20 -23.89
N LEU A 152 -23.90 5.55 -24.96
CA LEU A 152 -23.81 6.91 -25.44
C LEU A 152 -25.15 7.40 -25.98
N ASN A 153 -25.82 6.62 -26.82
CA ASN A 153 -27.12 6.98 -27.38
C ASN A 153 -28.17 7.16 -26.28
N TRP A 154 -28.19 6.26 -25.29
CA TRP A 154 -29.07 6.41 -24.13
C TRP A 154 -28.78 7.71 -23.37
N ALA A 155 -27.51 8.06 -23.14
CA ALA A 155 -27.16 9.30 -22.46
C ALA A 155 -27.56 10.55 -23.26
N LEU A 156 -27.44 10.50 -24.60
CA LEU A 156 -27.86 11.60 -25.49
C LEU A 156 -29.37 11.82 -25.47
N ASP A 157 -30.16 10.75 -25.41
CA ASP A 157 -31.63 10.80 -25.34
C ASP A 157 -32.13 11.48 -24.05
N GLN A 158 -31.32 11.46 -22.99
CA GLN A 158 -31.63 12.13 -21.72
C GLN A 158 -31.23 13.62 -21.71
N VAL A 159 -30.69 14.15 -22.81
CA VAL A 159 -30.31 15.57 -22.93
C VAL A 159 -31.33 16.28 -23.82
N ARG A 160 -32.01 17.26 -23.25
CA ARG A 160 -32.92 18.17 -23.95
C ARG A 160 -32.19 19.45 -24.31
N ASP A 161 -32.41 19.96 -25.53
CA ASP A 161 -31.88 21.24 -25.98
C ASP A 161 -33.02 22.25 -25.94
N ILE A 162 -32.88 23.31 -25.13
CA ILE A 162 -33.86 24.39 -25.00
C ILE A 162 -33.09 25.68 -25.25
N ASP A 163 -33.41 26.36 -26.34
CA ASP A 163 -32.81 27.64 -26.76
C ASP A 163 -31.26 27.62 -26.86
N GLY A 164 -30.69 26.47 -27.26
CA GLY A 164 -29.24 26.30 -27.42
C GLY A 164 -28.52 25.91 -26.12
N GLU A 165 -29.24 25.83 -25.01
CA GLU A 165 -28.74 25.30 -23.74
C GLU A 165 -29.17 23.84 -23.54
N LYS A 166 -28.20 23.01 -23.15
CA LYS A 166 -28.41 21.57 -22.96
C LYS A 166 -28.74 21.27 -21.51
N PHE A 167 -29.95 20.79 -21.28
CA PHE A 167 -30.44 20.37 -19.97
C PHE A 167 -30.56 18.85 -19.92
N ILE A 168 -30.24 18.25 -18.78
CA ILE A 168 -30.56 16.85 -18.52
C ILE A 168 -32.03 16.77 -18.14
N ASP A 169 -32.75 15.79 -18.68
CA ASP A 169 -34.13 15.51 -18.32
C ASP A 169 -34.30 15.44 -16.80
N ALA A 170 -35.33 16.07 -16.28
CA ALA A 170 -35.61 16.07 -14.87
C ALA A 170 -36.19 14.73 -14.36
N MET A 171 -36.69 13.87 -15.26
CA MET A 171 -37.15 12.51 -14.96
C MET A 171 -38.16 12.43 -13.80
N TYR A 172 -39.03 13.43 -13.66
CA TYR A 172 -40.03 13.50 -12.57
C TYR A 172 -41.15 12.45 -12.71
N ASP A 173 -41.35 11.95 -13.91
CA ASP A 173 -42.25 10.88 -14.32
C ASP A 173 -41.57 9.50 -14.38
N ALA A 174 -40.27 9.42 -14.05
CA ALA A 174 -39.53 8.18 -14.08
C ALA A 174 -39.36 7.55 -12.69
N VAL A 175 -39.58 6.23 -12.62
CA VAL A 175 -39.15 5.40 -11.50
C VAL A 175 -37.96 4.56 -11.94
N HIS A 176 -36.83 4.74 -11.26
CA HIS A 176 -35.64 3.93 -11.51
C HIS A 176 -35.76 2.63 -10.74
N VAL A 177 -35.82 1.52 -11.49
CA VAL A 177 -35.85 0.17 -10.94
C VAL A 177 -34.48 -0.47 -11.20
N ASP A 178 -33.82 -0.91 -10.13
CA ASP A 178 -32.57 -1.67 -10.24
C ASP A 178 -32.73 -3.06 -9.63
N GLU A 179 -32.27 -4.06 -10.38
CA GLU A 179 -32.10 -5.42 -9.89
C GLU A 179 -30.67 -5.64 -9.42
N LYS A 180 -30.52 -5.84 -8.12
CA LYS A 180 -29.22 -6.12 -7.52
C LYS A 180 -29.09 -7.57 -7.07
N TRP A 181 -28.18 -8.28 -7.71
CA TRP A 181 -27.75 -9.61 -7.28
C TRP A 181 -26.65 -9.51 -6.22
N PHE A 182 -26.93 -9.98 -5.01
CA PHE A 182 -25.97 -10.16 -3.95
C PHE A 182 -25.46 -11.60 -3.95
N PHE A 183 -24.22 -11.78 -4.36
CA PHE A 183 -23.59 -13.09 -4.39
C PHE A 183 -23.23 -13.52 -2.97
N MET A 184 -23.67 -14.72 -2.58
CA MET A 184 -23.26 -15.36 -1.33
C MET A 184 -21.75 -15.52 -1.27
N THR A 185 -21.12 -15.74 -2.43
CA THR A 185 -19.68 -15.77 -2.56
C THR A 185 -19.12 -14.41 -2.98
N ARG A 186 -18.15 -13.89 -2.22
CA ARG A 186 -17.43 -12.66 -2.60
C ARG A 186 -16.81 -12.76 -3.99
N LEU A 187 -17.24 -11.90 -4.91
CA LEU A 187 -16.73 -11.77 -6.28
C LEU A 187 -15.30 -11.23 -6.33
N GLN A 188 -14.95 -10.36 -5.38
CA GLN A 188 -13.60 -9.86 -5.18
C GLN A 188 -13.07 -10.40 -3.86
N ARG A 189 -11.90 -11.03 -3.90
CA ARG A 189 -11.20 -11.46 -2.69
C ARG A 189 -9.80 -10.87 -2.68
N LYS A 190 -9.43 -10.33 -1.54
CA LYS A 190 -8.04 -9.96 -1.25
C LYS A 190 -7.38 -11.19 -0.64
N VAL A 191 -6.17 -11.50 -1.07
CA VAL A 191 -5.36 -12.61 -0.54
C VAL A 191 -4.04 -12.03 -0.07
N ILE A 192 -3.65 -12.33 1.16
CA ILE A 192 -2.32 -12.03 1.70
C ILE A 192 -1.39 -13.16 1.28
N GLY A 193 -0.28 -12.82 0.65
CA GLY A 193 0.68 -13.79 0.14
C GLY A 193 2.11 -13.31 0.29
N ALA A 194 3.04 -14.19 -0.07
CA ALA A 194 4.43 -13.80 -0.21
C ALA A 194 4.58 -12.81 -1.38
N PRO A 195 5.59 -11.92 -1.35
CA PRO A 195 5.90 -11.07 -2.50
C PRO A 195 6.20 -11.93 -3.73
N GLY A 196 5.53 -11.63 -4.84
CA GLY A 196 5.62 -12.38 -6.10
C GLY A 196 4.84 -13.69 -6.14
N GLU A 197 4.06 -14.05 -5.12
CA GLU A 197 3.29 -15.29 -5.12
C GLU A 197 2.23 -15.30 -6.25
N LYS A 198 2.20 -16.39 -7.03
CA LYS A 198 1.12 -16.65 -8.00
C LYS A 198 -0.15 -17.03 -7.23
N ILE A 199 -1.04 -16.06 -7.03
CA ILE A 199 -2.33 -16.29 -6.39
C ILE A 199 -3.26 -17.02 -7.36
N LYS A 200 -3.96 -18.06 -6.85
CA LYS A 200 -4.92 -18.82 -7.64
C LYS A 200 -6.01 -17.87 -8.14
N GLN A 201 -6.02 -17.63 -9.44
CA GLN A 201 -7.10 -16.88 -10.06
C GLN A 201 -8.36 -17.72 -9.99
N ARG A 202 -9.44 -17.09 -9.53
CA ARG A 202 -10.74 -17.73 -9.50
C ARG A 202 -11.41 -17.51 -10.83
N THR A 203 -11.71 -18.62 -11.52
CA THR A 203 -12.53 -18.63 -12.72
C THR A 203 -13.88 -19.22 -12.38
N CYS A 204 -14.92 -18.69 -13.01
CA CYS A 204 -16.25 -19.28 -13.04
C CYS A 204 -16.74 -19.19 -14.49
N LYS A 205 -17.36 -20.26 -15.00
CA LYS A 205 -17.89 -20.26 -16.38
C LYS A 205 -18.89 -19.11 -16.60
N SER A 206 -19.77 -18.88 -15.63
CA SER A 206 -20.68 -17.74 -15.58
C SER A 206 -20.91 -17.32 -14.13
N LYS A 207 -21.08 -16.01 -13.89
CA LYS A 207 -21.51 -15.50 -12.57
C LYS A 207 -22.95 -15.95 -12.25
N GLN A 208 -23.74 -16.34 -13.26
CA GLN A 208 -25.14 -16.75 -13.06
C GLN A 208 -25.28 -17.98 -12.17
N HIS A 209 -24.30 -18.89 -12.17
CA HIS A 209 -24.35 -20.14 -11.37
C HIS A 209 -23.89 -19.96 -9.92
N LEU A 210 -23.41 -18.77 -9.54
CA LEU A 210 -23.06 -18.50 -8.15
C LEU A 210 -24.33 -18.29 -7.34
N LEU A 211 -24.43 -18.93 -6.16
CA LEU A 211 -25.49 -18.65 -5.21
C LEU A 211 -25.60 -17.14 -4.97
N LYS A 212 -26.77 -16.60 -5.25
CA LYS A 212 -27.06 -15.17 -5.25
C LYS A 212 -28.50 -14.94 -4.84
N VAL A 213 -28.74 -13.86 -4.10
CA VAL A 213 -30.08 -13.37 -3.77
C VAL A 213 -30.33 -12.11 -4.57
N MET A 214 -31.51 -11.99 -5.16
CA MET A 214 -31.91 -10.79 -5.88
C MET A 214 -32.65 -9.84 -4.94
N PHE A 215 -32.30 -8.57 -5.00
CA PHE A 215 -33.08 -7.50 -4.43
C PHE A 215 -33.50 -6.58 -5.58
N LEU A 216 -34.80 -6.30 -5.65
CA LEU A 216 -35.34 -5.30 -6.55
C LEU A 216 -35.56 -4.03 -5.74
N SER A 217 -35.07 -2.89 -6.21
CA SER A 217 -35.33 -1.61 -5.55
C SER A 217 -35.86 -0.60 -6.56
N ALA A 218 -36.88 0.14 -6.13
CA ALA A 218 -37.48 1.21 -6.89
C ALA A 218 -37.24 2.55 -6.19
N VAL A 219 -36.70 3.51 -6.93
CA VAL A 219 -36.41 4.86 -6.45
C VAL A 219 -36.88 5.86 -7.50
N ALA A 220 -37.68 6.83 -7.09
CA ALA A 220 -38.01 8.01 -7.87
C ALA A 220 -37.17 9.20 -7.40
N ARG A 221 -37.20 10.28 -8.18
CA ARG A 221 -36.53 11.52 -7.79
C ARG A 221 -37.18 12.11 -6.52
N PRO A 222 -36.40 12.53 -5.51
CA PRO A 222 -36.93 13.24 -4.36
C PRO A 222 -37.67 14.52 -4.81
N ARG A 223 -38.86 14.75 -4.27
CA ARG A 223 -39.70 15.90 -4.62
C ARG A 223 -40.58 16.30 -3.45
N TRP A 224 -41.01 17.56 -3.45
CA TRP A 224 -42.02 18.04 -2.52
C TRP A 224 -43.38 17.42 -2.84
N ASP A 225 -44.11 16.98 -1.81
CA ASP A 225 -45.48 16.48 -1.92
C ASP A 225 -46.44 17.53 -1.34
N ASP A 226 -47.13 18.26 -2.22
CA ASP A 226 -48.07 19.31 -1.83
C ASP A 226 -49.27 18.79 -1.04
N THR A 227 -49.64 17.51 -1.19
CA THR A 227 -50.78 16.93 -0.47
C THR A 227 -50.41 16.64 0.98
N LYS A 228 -49.18 16.18 1.20
CA LYS A 228 -48.68 15.82 2.53
C LYS A 228 -47.86 16.91 3.21
N GLN A 229 -47.54 17.98 2.49
CA GLN A 229 -46.66 19.08 2.93
C GLN A 229 -45.32 18.56 3.47
N GLU A 230 -44.75 17.56 2.80
CA GLU A 230 -43.49 16.94 3.18
C GLU A 230 -42.61 16.63 1.96
N TRP A 231 -41.31 16.48 2.19
CA TRP A 231 -40.38 16.01 1.16
C TRP A 231 -40.45 14.49 1.01
N PHE A 232 -40.88 14.03 -0.15
CA PHE A 232 -40.72 12.64 -0.54
C PHE A 232 -39.25 12.36 -0.82
N ASN A 233 -38.66 11.40 -0.09
CA ASN A 233 -37.24 11.06 -0.18
C ASN A 233 -36.87 10.19 -1.40
N GLY A 234 -37.82 9.93 -2.30
CA GLY A 234 -37.61 9.15 -3.51
C GLY A 234 -37.69 7.64 -3.32
N LYS A 235 -37.71 7.12 -2.08
CA LYS A 235 -37.71 5.67 -1.84
C LYS A 235 -39.13 5.11 -2.00
N ILE A 236 -39.30 4.17 -2.92
CA ILE A 236 -40.59 3.51 -3.14
C ILE A 236 -40.61 2.16 -2.42
N GLY A 237 -39.58 1.33 -2.60
CA GLY A 237 -39.51 0.05 -1.91
C GLY A 237 -38.33 -0.82 -2.33
N THR A 238 -38.06 -1.83 -1.50
CA THR A 238 -37.08 -2.89 -1.78
C THR A 238 -37.73 -4.24 -1.49
N THR A 239 -37.76 -5.13 -2.48
CA THR A 239 -38.29 -6.49 -2.33
C THR A 239 -37.17 -7.52 -2.48
N LYS A 240 -37.26 -8.61 -1.74
CA LYS A 240 -36.34 -9.74 -1.81
C LYS A 240 -36.99 -10.87 -2.59
N ASN A 241 -36.41 -11.21 -3.74
CA ASN A 241 -36.83 -12.39 -4.48
C ASN A 241 -35.99 -13.59 -4.02
N HIS A 242 -36.66 -14.60 -3.47
CA HIS A 242 -36.07 -15.91 -3.22
C HIS A 242 -35.96 -16.60 -4.58
N GLY A 243 -34.74 -16.73 -5.11
CA GLY A 243 -34.47 -17.39 -6.39
C GLY A 243 -34.61 -18.92 -6.31
N GLY A 244 -35.79 -19.39 -5.91
CA GLY A 244 -36.21 -20.80 -5.97
C GLY A 244 -37.68 -20.82 -6.35
N ASP A 245 -38.05 -21.75 -7.25
CA ASP A 245 -39.41 -21.97 -7.71
C ASP A 245 -40.44 -21.86 -6.57
N SER A 246 -41.59 -21.24 -6.88
CA SER A 246 -42.75 -20.92 -6.01
C SER A 246 -42.74 -19.56 -5.26
N GLY A 247 -43.15 -18.52 -5.99
CA GLY A 247 -44.41 -17.81 -5.72
C GLY A 247 -44.64 -17.06 -4.40
N SER A 248 -43.64 -16.74 -3.58
CA SER A 248 -43.88 -15.89 -2.39
C SER A 248 -42.85 -14.75 -2.28
N SER A 249 -43.30 -13.53 -2.53
CA SER A 249 -42.55 -12.29 -2.36
C SER A 249 -42.92 -11.64 -1.02
N ASP A 250 -41.98 -11.60 -0.07
CA ASP A 250 -42.19 -10.88 1.19
C ASP A 250 -41.74 -9.41 1.04
N LEU A 251 -42.68 -8.48 1.24
CA LEU A 251 -42.42 -7.05 1.31
C LEU A 251 -41.74 -6.71 2.64
N LEU A 252 -40.48 -6.26 2.57
CA LEU A 252 -39.81 -5.66 3.71
C LEU A 252 -40.23 -4.18 3.79
N HIS A 253 -41.16 -3.85 4.68
CA HIS A 253 -41.55 -2.47 4.93
C HIS A 253 -40.37 -1.70 5.54
N ALA A 254 -39.91 -0.66 4.83
CA ALA A 254 -39.00 0.34 5.39
C ALA A 254 -39.81 1.22 6.36
N SER A 255 -39.55 1.09 7.66
CA SER A 255 -40.11 1.97 8.68
C SER A 255 -39.51 3.37 8.55
N THR A 256 -40.33 4.34 8.16
CA THR A 256 -39.98 5.76 8.18
C THR A 256 -40.17 6.30 9.60
N THR A 257 -39.17 6.15 10.46
CA THR A 257 -39.08 6.94 11.70
C THR A 257 -38.18 8.15 11.44
N PRO A 258 -38.66 9.39 11.60
CA PRO A 258 -37.82 10.58 11.48
C PRO A 258 -36.86 10.62 12.68
N ARG A 259 -35.55 10.66 12.40
CA ARG A 259 -34.56 11.10 13.39
C ARG A 259 -34.53 12.63 13.32
N HIS A 260 -35.08 13.27 14.35
CA HIS A 260 -34.79 14.67 14.62
C HIS A 260 -33.33 14.81 15.04
N THR A 261 -32.60 15.67 14.35
CA THR A 261 -31.40 16.35 14.84
C THR A 261 -31.80 17.74 15.27
#